data_AF-A0A819D0L7-F1
#
_entry.id   AF-A0A819D0L7-F1
#
_cell.length_a   1.000
_cell.length_b   1.000
_cell.length_c   1.000
_cell.angle_alpha   90.00
_cell.angle_beta   90.00
_cell.angle_gamma   90.00
#
_symmetry.space_group_name_H-M   'P 1'
#
loop_
_entity.id
_entity.type
_entity.pdbx_description
1 polymer ?
#
loop_
_entity_poly.entity_id
_entity_poly.type
_entity_poly.pdbx_seq_one_letter_code
_entity_poly.pdbx_strand_id
1 'polypeptide(L)'
;MTSTALVYMMTPGLACFYGGLVESKNFLNQIFLSIVCMAIIPVQWCLFGYSFAFGPGNSVFGSFNYAVLRSFGFNNFYGENSDPMNSLTIPSLTFVSFQCAFAIITVALISGSVVGRMKLIPYMIFVFLWSTFCYDPLARWIFSGQGWLNRMGIIDFAGGMVVHFASGISGLVAAIILGSRSNFDPNVLKTGQTHLPFTVLGTGMLWVGWMGFNGGSAVAANGIASLAIVNTNVAAASSMIMWIILDIILGKAAGQNLGVVSIPGTCSATVVGLVVITPGAGYLMTSTALVYMMTPGLACFYGGLVESKNFLNQIFLSIVCMAIIPVQWCLFGYSFAFGPGNSVFGSFNYAVLRSFGLNNFYGENSDPMNSLTIPSLTFVSFQCAFAIITAALISGSVVGRMKLIPYMIFVFLWSTFCYDPLARWVFSRQGWLNRMGTIDFAGGIVVHFASGISGLVAAIILGSRSHFDPDVLKTGQTHLPFTMLGTGMLWVGWMGFNGGSAVAANGIASLAIVNTNIAAASSMVMWIILDIIFGKVAGQNLGVVSVPGTCSATVVGLVVITPGAGYVQPGYALLIGLIGGCSIYLFLL
;
A
#
# COMPACT_ATOMS: atom_id res chain seq x y z
N MET A 1 8.66 -12.60 -22.32
CA MET A 1 9.69 -13.64 -22.15
C MET A 1 10.47 -13.48 -20.85
N THR A 2 11.25 -12.41 -20.65
CA THR A 2 11.96 -12.19 -19.37
C THR A 2 11.03 -12.18 -18.17
N SER A 3 9.93 -11.41 -18.26
CA SER A 3 8.89 -11.40 -17.22
C SER A 3 8.30 -12.79 -16.96
N THR A 4 8.08 -13.59 -18.01
CA THR A 4 7.64 -14.98 -17.89
C THR A 4 8.63 -15.81 -17.08
N ALA A 5 9.93 -15.76 -17.39
CA ALA A 5 10.96 -16.50 -16.66
C ALA A 5 11.02 -16.09 -15.17
N LEU A 6 10.88 -14.79 -14.89
CA LEU A 6 10.81 -14.26 -13.53
C LEU A 6 9.59 -14.79 -12.78
N VAL A 7 8.41 -14.87 -13.41
CA VAL A 7 7.22 -15.45 -12.78
C VAL A 7 7.37 -16.96 -12.57
N TYR A 8 7.97 -17.69 -13.52
CA TYR A 8 8.29 -19.11 -13.32
C TYR A 8 9.20 -19.33 -12.11
N MET A 9 10.17 -18.44 -11.86
CA MET A 9 11.05 -18.46 -10.69
C MET A 9 10.29 -18.24 -9.36
N MET A 10 9.12 -17.60 -9.38
CA MET A 10 8.31 -17.42 -8.16
C MET A 10 7.83 -18.74 -7.57
N THR A 11 7.63 -19.78 -8.37
CA THR A 11 7.16 -21.09 -7.86
C THR A 11 8.19 -21.81 -6.99
N PRO A 12 9.47 -21.98 -7.42
CA PRO A 12 10.52 -22.46 -6.52
C PRO A 12 10.80 -21.45 -5.39
N GLY A 13 10.64 -20.14 -5.63
CA GLY A 13 10.69 -19.14 -4.55
C GLY A 13 9.64 -19.38 -3.46
N LEU A 14 8.40 -19.69 -3.86
CA LEU A 14 7.31 -20.04 -2.96
C LEU A 14 7.56 -21.37 -2.24
N ALA A 15 8.12 -22.34 -2.95
CA ALA A 15 8.52 -23.63 -2.38
C ALA A 15 9.52 -23.44 -1.23
N CYS A 16 10.54 -22.58 -1.44
CA CYS A 16 11.48 -22.20 -0.40
C CYS A 16 10.81 -21.39 0.73
N PHE A 17 9.94 -20.44 0.37
CA PHE A 17 9.23 -19.58 1.32
C PHE A 17 8.37 -20.39 2.30
N TYR A 18 7.44 -21.19 1.80
CA TYR A 18 6.62 -22.05 2.65
C TYR A 18 7.40 -23.21 3.26
N GLY A 19 8.38 -23.76 2.55
CA GLY A 19 9.27 -24.79 3.08
C GLY A 19 9.94 -24.33 4.38
N GLY A 20 10.47 -23.11 4.41
CA GLY A 20 11.10 -22.55 5.61
C GLY A 20 10.15 -22.26 6.78
N LEU A 21 8.84 -22.18 6.52
CA LEU A 21 7.79 -21.90 7.52
C LEU A 21 7.12 -23.15 8.10
N VAL A 22 7.38 -24.34 7.55
CA VAL A 22 6.82 -25.61 8.05
C VAL A 22 7.81 -26.36 8.93
N GLU A 23 7.28 -27.27 9.75
CA GLU A 23 8.10 -28.20 10.55
C GLU A 23 9.02 -29.04 9.66
N SER A 24 10.22 -29.39 10.15
CA SER A 24 11.22 -30.18 9.41
C SER A 24 10.65 -31.45 8.76
N LYS A 25 9.72 -32.13 9.45
CA LYS A 25 9.08 -33.37 8.93
C LYS A 25 8.26 -33.15 7.66
N ASN A 26 7.80 -31.92 7.44
CA ASN A 26 6.97 -31.52 6.31
C ASN A 26 7.74 -30.71 5.25
N PHE A 27 9.00 -30.36 5.49
CA PHE A 27 9.81 -29.50 4.61
C PHE A 27 9.87 -30.01 3.16
N LEU A 28 10.33 -31.25 2.98
CA LEU A 28 10.45 -31.86 1.65
C LEU A 28 9.09 -31.99 0.96
N ASN A 29 8.05 -32.35 1.72
CA ASN A 29 6.70 -32.45 1.20
C ASN A 29 6.20 -31.08 0.71
N GLN A 30 6.41 -30.01 1.49
CA GLN A 30 5.99 -28.65 1.11
C GLN A 30 6.65 -28.18 -0.19
N ILE A 31 7.96 -28.41 -0.32
CA ILE A 31 8.70 -28.07 -1.53
C ILE A 31 8.11 -28.83 -2.72
N PHE A 32 7.88 -30.13 -2.55
CA PHE A 32 7.35 -30.98 -3.62
C PHE A 32 5.94 -30.59 -4.04
N LEU A 33 5.04 -30.27 -3.10
CA LEU A 33 3.68 -29.79 -3.40
C LEU A 33 3.68 -28.48 -4.19
N SER A 34 4.69 -27.61 -4.01
CA SER A 34 4.82 -26.38 -4.79
C SER A 34 5.35 -26.69 -6.20
N ILE A 35 6.41 -27.50 -6.32
CA ILE A 35 7.06 -27.82 -7.60
C ILE A 35 6.18 -28.69 -8.50
N VAL A 36 5.38 -29.61 -7.95
CA VAL A 36 4.51 -30.50 -8.76
C VAL A 36 3.48 -29.71 -9.59
N CYS A 37 3.10 -28.51 -9.15
CA CYS A 37 2.24 -27.60 -9.93
C CYS A 37 2.89 -27.19 -11.26
N MET A 38 4.22 -27.05 -11.31
CA MET A 38 4.97 -26.75 -12.53
C MET A 38 4.96 -27.89 -13.55
N ALA A 39 4.60 -29.11 -13.14
CA ALA A 39 4.43 -30.24 -14.06
C ALA A 39 2.98 -30.38 -14.54
N ILE A 40 2.01 -30.27 -13.62
CA ILE A 40 0.60 -30.54 -13.90
C ILE A 40 -0.04 -29.38 -14.70
N ILE A 41 0.18 -28.14 -14.25
CA ILE A 41 -0.53 -26.99 -14.80
C ILE A 41 -0.13 -26.73 -16.26
N PRO A 42 1.14 -26.76 -16.69
CA PRO A 42 1.46 -26.61 -18.11
C PRO A 42 0.80 -27.63 -19.03
N VAL A 43 0.64 -28.89 -18.56
CA VAL A 43 -0.06 -29.93 -19.31
C VAL A 43 -1.54 -29.57 -19.44
N GLN A 44 -2.20 -29.26 -18.33
CA GLN A 44 -3.61 -28.85 -18.32
C GLN A 44 -3.84 -27.58 -19.18
N TRP A 45 -2.98 -26.58 -19.02
CA TRP A 45 -2.99 -25.31 -19.73
C TRP A 45 -2.85 -25.49 -21.24
N CYS A 46 -1.93 -26.36 -21.67
CA CYS A 46 -1.72 -26.72 -23.06
C CYS A 46 -2.91 -27.50 -23.64
N LEU A 47 -3.38 -28.53 -22.93
CA LEU A 47 -4.49 -29.37 -23.40
C LEU A 47 -5.75 -28.56 -23.66
N PHE A 48 -6.14 -27.70 -22.72
CA PHE A 48 -7.32 -26.86 -22.90
C PHE A 48 -7.37 -25.59 -22.03
N GLY A 49 -6.62 -25.49 -20.92
CA GLY A 49 -6.79 -24.38 -19.96
C GLY A 49 -6.62 -22.99 -20.59
N TYR A 50 -5.61 -22.80 -21.44
CA TYR A 50 -5.44 -21.54 -22.18
C TYR A 50 -6.66 -21.22 -23.06
N SER A 51 -7.17 -22.22 -23.78
CA SER A 51 -8.34 -22.06 -24.64
C SER A 51 -9.59 -21.73 -23.82
N PHE A 52 -9.72 -22.34 -22.66
CA PHE A 52 -10.86 -22.15 -21.77
C PHE A 52 -10.86 -20.76 -21.12
N ALA A 53 -9.68 -20.20 -20.83
CA ALA A 53 -9.52 -18.85 -20.27
C ALA A 53 -9.54 -17.73 -21.36
N PHE A 54 -8.81 -17.91 -22.46
CA PHE A 54 -8.51 -16.86 -23.43
C PHE A 54 -9.00 -17.14 -24.85
N GLY A 55 -9.52 -18.34 -25.12
CA GLY A 55 -10.08 -18.68 -26.43
C GLY A 55 -11.37 -17.92 -26.77
N PRO A 56 -11.80 -17.94 -28.03
CA PRO A 56 -13.10 -17.38 -28.43
C PRO A 56 -14.22 -18.10 -27.67
N GLY A 57 -15.25 -17.36 -27.22
CA GLY A 57 -16.32 -17.93 -26.42
C GLY A 57 -17.32 -16.90 -25.91
N ASN A 58 -17.98 -17.18 -24.80
CA ASN A 58 -18.93 -16.27 -24.15
C ASN A 58 -18.28 -15.58 -22.92
N SER A 59 -19.03 -14.74 -22.22
CA SER A 59 -18.47 -13.97 -21.09
C SER A 59 -18.09 -14.79 -19.86
N VAL A 60 -18.49 -16.06 -19.80
CA VAL A 60 -18.25 -16.96 -18.67
C VAL A 60 -17.21 -18.03 -19.00
N PHE A 61 -17.19 -18.56 -20.23
CA PHE A 61 -16.30 -19.64 -20.66
C PHE A 61 -15.74 -19.40 -22.06
N GLY A 62 -14.46 -19.74 -22.26
CA GLY A 62 -13.86 -19.92 -23.58
C GLY A 62 -14.27 -21.24 -24.25
N SER A 63 -13.98 -21.38 -25.54
CA SER A 63 -14.15 -22.63 -26.29
C SER A 63 -12.91 -23.51 -26.21
N PHE A 64 -12.94 -24.67 -26.86
CA PHE A 64 -11.79 -25.56 -27.07
C PHE A 64 -11.05 -25.30 -28.39
N ASN A 65 -11.24 -24.13 -29.00
CA ASN A 65 -10.68 -23.83 -30.31
C ASN A 65 -9.14 -23.79 -30.32
N TYR A 66 -8.53 -23.42 -29.20
CA TYR A 66 -7.08 -23.38 -29.00
C TYR A 66 -6.57 -24.57 -28.17
N ALA A 67 -7.36 -25.64 -28.03
CA ALA A 67 -6.92 -26.87 -27.35
C ALA A 67 -5.65 -27.44 -28.01
N VAL A 68 -4.75 -27.96 -27.18
CA VAL A 68 -3.41 -28.44 -27.59
C VAL A 68 -2.58 -27.35 -28.29
N LEU A 69 -2.92 -26.08 -28.07
CA LEU A 69 -2.31 -24.91 -28.72
C LEU A 69 -2.28 -25.01 -30.26
N ARG A 70 -3.21 -25.75 -30.87
CA ARG A 70 -3.22 -26.09 -32.31
C ARG A 70 -3.23 -24.91 -33.27
N SER A 71 -3.62 -23.74 -32.80
CA SER A 71 -3.67 -22.49 -33.58
C SER A 71 -2.37 -21.68 -33.49
N PHE A 72 -1.39 -22.12 -32.71
CA PHE A 72 -0.11 -21.45 -32.48
C PHE A 72 1.04 -22.30 -33.02
N GLY A 73 1.87 -21.75 -33.91
CA GLY A 73 2.94 -22.53 -34.54
C GLY A 73 3.88 -21.69 -35.39
N PHE A 74 4.82 -22.35 -36.07
CA PHE A 74 5.91 -21.74 -36.84
C PHE A 74 5.41 -20.79 -37.96
N ASN A 75 4.20 -21.02 -38.46
CA ASN A 75 3.59 -20.18 -39.50
C ASN A 75 2.58 -19.17 -38.93
N ASN A 76 2.39 -19.12 -37.60
CA ASN A 76 1.35 -18.32 -36.95
C ASN A 76 1.77 -17.76 -35.58
N PHE A 77 2.93 -17.09 -35.52
CA PHE A 77 3.51 -16.57 -34.28
C PHE A 77 2.67 -15.50 -33.57
N TYR A 78 1.81 -14.79 -34.29
CA TYR A 78 0.92 -13.75 -33.79
C TYR A 78 -0.56 -14.17 -33.71
N GLY A 79 -0.87 -15.44 -34.04
CA GLY A 79 -2.24 -15.97 -34.09
C GLY A 79 -3.01 -15.56 -35.36
N GLU A 80 -3.99 -16.38 -35.75
CA GLU A 80 -4.88 -16.08 -36.89
C GLU A 80 -5.86 -14.99 -36.46
N ASN A 81 -5.71 -13.74 -36.96
CA ASN A 81 -6.72 -12.66 -37.05
C ASN A 81 -7.83 -12.57 -35.95
N SER A 82 -7.55 -12.97 -34.71
CA SER A 82 -8.57 -13.10 -33.65
C SER A 82 -7.94 -13.08 -32.26
N ASP A 83 -7.13 -12.07 -31.95
CA ASP A 83 -6.81 -11.77 -30.57
C ASP A 83 -8.00 -11.02 -29.94
N PRO A 84 -8.64 -11.52 -28.87
CA PRO A 84 -9.71 -10.80 -28.17
C PRO A 84 -9.28 -9.43 -27.61
N MET A 85 -7.97 -9.18 -27.50
CA MET A 85 -7.44 -7.89 -27.04
C MET A 85 -7.04 -6.92 -28.16
N ASN A 86 -6.95 -7.35 -29.43
CA ASN A 86 -6.66 -6.49 -30.61
C ASN A 86 -5.49 -5.47 -30.46
N SER A 87 -4.62 -5.61 -29.45
CA SER A 87 -3.63 -4.59 -29.06
C SER A 87 -2.32 -5.15 -28.51
N LEU A 88 -2.13 -6.48 -28.50
CA LEU A 88 -0.91 -7.07 -27.96
C LEU A 88 0.25 -6.85 -28.94
N THR A 89 1.27 -6.12 -28.50
CA THR A 89 2.52 -5.91 -29.25
C THR A 89 3.48 -7.12 -29.15
N ILE A 90 3.02 -8.28 -28.68
CA ILE A 90 3.85 -9.46 -28.37
C ILE A 90 3.31 -10.73 -29.03
N PRO A 91 4.16 -11.71 -29.38
CA PRO A 91 3.72 -12.99 -29.94
C PRO A 91 2.76 -13.73 -29.00
N SER A 92 1.70 -14.34 -29.54
CA SER A 92 0.65 -15.00 -28.75
C SER A 92 1.19 -16.12 -27.86
N LEU A 93 2.19 -16.88 -28.34
CA LEU A 93 2.86 -17.91 -27.53
C LEU A 93 3.57 -17.33 -26.30
N THR A 94 4.11 -16.11 -26.40
CA THR A 94 4.72 -15.43 -25.24
C THR A 94 3.66 -15.11 -24.18
N PHE A 95 2.47 -14.67 -24.62
CA PHE A 95 1.34 -14.41 -23.74
C PHE A 95 0.80 -15.71 -23.11
N VAL A 96 0.65 -16.78 -23.91
CA VAL A 96 0.27 -18.13 -23.43
C VAL A 96 1.20 -18.59 -22.30
N SER A 97 2.52 -18.50 -22.52
CA SER A 97 3.51 -18.89 -21.50
C SER A 97 3.51 -17.96 -20.29
N PHE A 98 3.31 -16.66 -20.48
CA PHE A 98 3.20 -15.71 -19.37
C PHE A 98 2.00 -16.02 -18.47
N GLN A 99 0.82 -16.23 -19.05
CA GLN A 99 -0.40 -16.59 -18.31
C GLN A 99 -0.33 -17.98 -17.68
N CYS A 100 0.35 -18.93 -18.32
CA CYS A 100 0.64 -20.24 -17.72
C CYS A 100 1.41 -20.10 -16.40
N ALA A 101 2.35 -19.15 -16.33
CA ALA A 101 3.13 -18.92 -15.11
C ALA A 101 2.25 -18.42 -13.95
N PHE A 102 1.21 -17.62 -14.25
CA PHE A 102 0.22 -17.15 -13.27
C PHE A 102 -0.65 -18.32 -12.78
N ALA A 103 -1.07 -19.21 -13.67
CA ALA A 103 -1.82 -20.41 -13.31
C ALA A 103 -1.03 -21.29 -12.33
N ILE A 104 0.25 -21.54 -12.63
CA ILE A 104 1.14 -22.34 -11.80
C ILE A 104 1.24 -21.75 -10.39
N ILE A 105 1.61 -20.47 -10.27
CA ILE A 105 1.83 -19.86 -8.96
C ILE A 105 0.55 -19.77 -8.14
N THR A 106 -0.60 -19.57 -8.79
CA THR A 106 -1.91 -19.50 -8.12
C THR A 106 -2.23 -20.78 -7.38
N VAL A 107 -2.13 -21.93 -8.05
CA VAL A 107 -2.43 -23.21 -7.41
C VAL A 107 -1.35 -23.58 -6.39
N ALA A 108 -0.09 -23.24 -6.68
CA ALA A 108 1.01 -23.47 -5.75
C ALA A 108 0.84 -22.70 -4.42
N LEU A 109 0.21 -21.52 -4.42
CA LEU A 109 -0.12 -20.77 -3.19
C LEU A 109 -1.02 -21.55 -2.23
N ILE A 110 -1.89 -22.43 -2.75
CA ILE A 110 -2.78 -23.25 -1.94
C ILE A 110 -2.00 -24.31 -1.15
N SER A 111 -0.84 -24.76 -1.65
CA SER A 111 -0.02 -25.83 -1.06
C SER A 111 0.29 -25.62 0.43
N GLY A 112 0.57 -24.37 0.83
CA GLY A 112 0.93 -24.03 2.22
C GLY A 112 -0.19 -24.30 3.22
N SER A 113 -1.45 -24.30 2.78
CA SER A 113 -2.62 -24.57 3.63
C SER A 113 -2.89 -26.07 3.83
N VAL A 114 -2.50 -26.91 2.86
CA VAL A 114 -2.80 -28.35 2.83
C VAL A 114 -1.63 -29.23 3.28
N VAL A 115 -0.45 -28.63 3.48
CA VAL A 115 0.75 -29.35 3.90
C VAL A 115 0.59 -30.05 5.25
N GLY A 116 0.99 -31.31 5.26
CA GLY A 116 0.82 -32.21 6.41
C GLY A 116 -0.64 -32.62 6.66
N ARG A 117 -1.56 -32.28 5.75
CA ARG A 117 -3.01 -32.59 5.84
C ARG A 117 -3.55 -33.34 4.63
N MET A 118 -2.92 -33.16 3.46
CA MET A 118 -3.31 -33.81 2.21
C MET A 118 -2.20 -34.72 1.69
N LYS A 119 -2.57 -35.91 1.22
CA LYS A 119 -1.65 -36.82 0.52
C LYS A 119 -1.34 -36.27 -0.88
N LEU A 120 -0.18 -36.62 -1.42
CA LEU A 120 0.29 -36.12 -2.72
C LEU A 120 -0.66 -36.42 -3.88
N ILE A 121 -1.11 -37.67 -4.05
CA ILE A 121 -1.99 -38.02 -5.19
C ILE A 121 -3.31 -37.22 -5.17
N PRO A 122 -4.05 -37.17 -4.05
CA PRO A 122 -5.21 -36.28 -3.93
C PRO A 122 -4.87 -34.81 -4.25
N TYR A 123 -3.73 -34.31 -3.80
CA TYR A 123 -3.30 -32.95 -4.11
C TYR A 123 -3.05 -32.75 -5.61
N MET A 124 -2.41 -33.69 -6.30
CA MET A 124 -2.21 -33.61 -7.75
C MET A 124 -3.54 -33.57 -8.52
N ILE A 125 -4.52 -34.37 -8.10
CA ILE A 125 -5.88 -34.34 -8.67
C ILE A 125 -6.55 -32.99 -8.38
N PHE A 126 -6.44 -32.51 -7.14
CA PHE A 126 -6.95 -31.19 -6.75
C PHE A 126 -6.34 -30.07 -7.59
N VAL A 127 -5.03 -30.08 -7.82
CA VAL A 127 -4.33 -29.07 -8.64
C VAL A 127 -4.93 -29.00 -10.05
N PHE A 128 -5.13 -30.16 -10.69
CA PHE A 128 -5.71 -30.24 -12.03
C PHE A 128 -7.17 -29.74 -12.07
N LEU A 129 -8.00 -30.22 -11.14
CA LEU A 129 -9.42 -29.87 -11.08
C LEU A 129 -9.63 -28.42 -10.70
N TRP A 130 -8.90 -27.92 -9.70
CA TRP A 130 -9.01 -26.53 -9.24
C TRP A 130 -8.54 -25.55 -10.33
N SER A 131 -7.47 -25.87 -11.06
CA SER A 131 -7.08 -25.07 -12.23
C SER A 131 -8.22 -25.00 -13.26
N THR A 132 -8.80 -26.14 -13.60
CA THR A 132 -9.86 -26.25 -14.62
C THR A 132 -11.16 -25.55 -14.22
N PHE A 133 -11.61 -25.71 -12.97
CA PHE A 133 -12.94 -25.28 -12.54
C PHE A 133 -12.95 -23.97 -11.75
N CYS A 134 -11.79 -23.50 -11.28
CA CYS A 134 -11.68 -22.26 -10.53
C CYS A 134 -10.77 -21.26 -11.26
N TYR A 135 -9.52 -21.63 -11.54
CA TYR A 135 -8.57 -20.69 -12.15
C TYR A 135 -8.98 -20.26 -13.56
N ASP A 136 -9.20 -21.21 -14.47
CA ASP A 136 -9.48 -20.91 -15.88
C ASP A 136 -10.74 -20.04 -16.05
N PRO A 137 -11.88 -20.32 -15.35
CA PRO A 137 -13.03 -19.43 -15.37
C PRO A 137 -12.73 -18.06 -14.77
N LEU A 138 -12.00 -17.97 -13.65
CA LEU A 138 -11.64 -16.67 -13.05
C LEU A 138 -10.77 -15.83 -13.99
N ALA A 139 -9.79 -16.45 -14.64
CA ALA A 139 -8.97 -15.82 -15.67
C ALA A 139 -9.83 -15.36 -16.86
N ARG A 140 -10.81 -16.16 -17.29
CA ARG A 140 -11.79 -15.75 -18.32
C ARG A 140 -12.57 -14.52 -17.88
N TRP A 141 -13.09 -14.50 -16.66
CA TRP A 141 -13.98 -13.44 -16.22
C TRP A 141 -13.26 -12.10 -16.09
N ILE A 142 -12.01 -12.11 -15.62
CA ILE A 142 -11.26 -10.91 -15.23
C ILE A 142 -10.22 -10.49 -16.29
N PHE A 143 -9.40 -11.41 -16.80
CA PHE A 143 -8.30 -11.07 -17.70
C PHE A 143 -8.68 -11.08 -19.18
N SER A 144 -9.71 -11.81 -19.59
CA SER A 144 -10.17 -11.78 -20.98
C SER A 144 -11.04 -10.55 -21.23
N GLY A 145 -10.79 -9.83 -22.34
CA GLY A 145 -11.68 -8.74 -22.79
C GLY A 145 -13.12 -9.18 -23.09
N GLN A 146 -13.35 -10.49 -23.26
CA GLN A 146 -14.69 -11.04 -23.42
C GLN A 146 -15.38 -11.36 -22.08
N GLY A 147 -14.65 -11.40 -20.97
CA GLY A 147 -15.12 -11.78 -19.65
C GLY A 147 -16.16 -10.82 -19.06
N TRP A 148 -17.11 -11.34 -18.28
CA TRP A 148 -18.19 -10.52 -17.72
C TRP A 148 -17.68 -9.52 -16.67
N LEU A 149 -16.77 -9.91 -15.77
CA LEU A 149 -16.18 -9.00 -14.77
C LEU A 149 -15.31 -7.93 -15.45
N ASN A 150 -14.56 -8.30 -16.49
CA ASN A 150 -13.79 -7.37 -17.29
C ASN A 150 -14.68 -6.32 -17.98
N ARG A 151 -15.80 -6.75 -18.59
CA ARG A 151 -16.79 -5.85 -19.21
C ARG A 151 -17.51 -4.95 -18.21
N MET A 152 -17.62 -5.36 -16.95
CA MET A 152 -18.10 -4.51 -15.86
C MET A 152 -17.08 -3.43 -15.45
N GLY A 153 -15.87 -3.45 -16.00
CA GLY A 153 -14.82 -2.48 -15.70
C GLY A 153 -14.04 -2.81 -14.43
N ILE A 154 -14.05 -4.07 -13.98
CA ILE A 154 -13.24 -4.49 -12.84
C ILE A 154 -11.76 -4.41 -13.20
N ILE A 155 -11.01 -3.69 -12.37
CA ILE A 155 -9.58 -3.49 -12.55
C ILE A 155 -8.83 -4.49 -11.67
N ASP A 156 -8.15 -5.42 -12.32
CA ASP A 156 -7.19 -6.32 -11.68
C ASP A 156 -5.92 -6.37 -12.54
N PHE A 157 -4.94 -5.52 -12.20
CA PHE A 157 -3.79 -5.29 -13.07
C PHE A 157 -2.92 -6.53 -13.29
N ALA A 158 -2.62 -7.28 -12.22
CA ALA A 158 -1.75 -8.44 -12.26
C ALA A 158 -2.29 -9.66 -11.50
N GLY A 159 -3.59 -9.70 -11.14
CA GLY A 159 -4.20 -10.89 -10.54
C GLY A 159 -4.34 -10.87 -9.02
N GLY A 160 -4.64 -9.72 -8.42
CA GLY A 160 -5.04 -9.65 -7.03
C GLY A 160 -6.26 -10.51 -6.73
N MET A 161 -7.24 -10.55 -7.64
CA MET A 161 -8.41 -11.42 -7.51
C MET A 161 -8.16 -12.81 -8.08
N VAL A 162 -7.63 -12.90 -9.31
CA VAL A 162 -7.42 -14.17 -10.02
C VAL A 162 -6.41 -15.07 -9.31
N VAL A 163 -5.33 -14.50 -8.79
CA VAL A 163 -4.23 -15.24 -8.15
C VAL A 163 -4.37 -15.25 -6.64
N HIS A 164 -4.29 -14.09 -5.98
CA HIS A 164 -4.11 -14.05 -4.53
C HIS A 164 -5.40 -14.26 -3.74
N PHE A 165 -6.49 -13.60 -4.11
CA PHE A 165 -7.77 -13.77 -3.43
C PHE A 165 -8.30 -15.20 -3.62
N ALA A 166 -8.31 -15.70 -4.87
CA ALA A 166 -8.81 -17.04 -5.18
C ALA A 166 -8.03 -18.14 -4.45
N SER A 167 -6.69 -18.09 -4.48
CA SER A 167 -5.86 -19.07 -3.78
C SER A 167 -5.93 -18.91 -2.26
N GLY A 168 -6.02 -17.67 -1.75
CA GLY A 168 -6.17 -17.39 -0.32
C GLY A 168 -7.48 -17.95 0.26
N ILE A 169 -8.61 -17.69 -0.40
CA ILE A 169 -9.91 -18.26 0.00
C ILE A 169 -9.90 -19.78 -0.16
N SER A 170 -9.34 -20.31 -1.25
CA SER A 170 -9.27 -21.76 -1.46
C SER A 170 -8.40 -22.44 -0.41
N GLY A 171 -7.29 -21.82 -0.01
CA GLY A 171 -6.43 -22.32 1.07
C GLY A 171 -7.13 -22.29 2.42
N LEU A 172 -7.89 -21.23 2.72
CA LEU A 172 -8.72 -21.16 3.93
C LEU A 172 -9.77 -22.27 3.95
N VAL A 173 -10.52 -22.44 2.85
CA VAL A 173 -11.53 -23.50 2.71
C VAL A 173 -10.91 -24.89 2.85
N ALA A 174 -9.77 -25.13 2.19
CA ALA A 174 -9.05 -26.39 2.31
C ALA A 174 -8.57 -26.65 3.74
N ALA A 175 -8.07 -25.63 4.44
CA ALA A 175 -7.66 -25.76 5.84
C ALA A 175 -8.82 -26.08 6.79
N ILE A 176 -10.02 -25.55 6.51
CA ILE A 176 -11.25 -25.84 7.27
C ILE A 176 -11.70 -27.28 7.02
N ILE A 177 -11.79 -27.70 5.74
CA ILE A 177 -12.28 -29.04 5.36
C ILE A 177 -11.34 -30.15 5.84
N LEU A 178 -10.03 -29.96 5.68
CA LEU A 178 -9.03 -30.98 6.05
C LEU A 178 -8.80 -31.06 7.56
N GLY A 179 -9.30 -30.09 8.34
CA GLY A 179 -9.19 -30.09 9.79
C GLY A 179 -7.79 -29.79 10.34
N SER A 180 -7.66 -29.90 11.67
CA SER A 180 -6.42 -29.62 12.40
C SER A 180 -5.35 -30.69 12.14
N ARG A 181 -4.08 -30.28 12.18
CA ARG A 181 -2.94 -31.23 12.14
C ARG A 181 -2.97 -32.10 13.40
N SER A 182 -2.94 -33.43 13.24
CA SER A 182 -2.77 -34.35 14.37
C SER A 182 -1.37 -34.16 14.98
N ASN A 183 -1.29 -34.12 16.32
CA ASN A 183 -0.04 -33.92 17.08
C ASN A 183 0.70 -32.59 16.78
N PHE A 184 -0.03 -31.49 16.61
CA PHE A 184 0.58 -30.16 16.55
C PHE A 184 1.12 -29.76 17.92
N ASP A 185 2.45 -29.60 18.04
CA ASP A 185 3.06 -29.05 19.24
C ASP A 185 2.87 -27.51 19.24
N PRO A 186 2.13 -26.94 20.22
CA PRO A 186 1.91 -25.50 20.31
C PRO A 186 3.22 -24.69 20.42
N ASN A 187 4.31 -25.31 20.87
CA ASN A 187 5.61 -24.66 21.00
C ASN A 187 6.38 -24.54 19.67
N VAL A 188 5.93 -25.18 18.59
CA VAL A 188 6.54 -25.06 17.25
C VAL A 188 6.55 -23.62 16.74
N LEU A 189 5.61 -22.77 17.15
CA LEU A 189 5.61 -21.34 16.83
C LEU A 189 6.74 -20.57 17.54
N LYS A 190 7.32 -21.13 18.61
CA LYS A 190 8.45 -20.55 19.36
C LYS A 190 9.80 -21.22 19.06
N THR A 191 9.83 -22.49 18.64
CA THR A 191 11.08 -23.27 18.49
C THR A 191 11.18 -24.11 17.20
N GLY A 192 10.12 -24.20 16.40
CA GLY A 192 9.98 -25.20 15.33
C GLY A 192 10.27 -24.74 13.89
N GLN A 193 10.71 -23.50 13.70
CA GLN A 193 11.10 -22.99 12.37
C GLN A 193 12.59 -23.23 12.14
N THR A 194 12.91 -24.42 11.64
CA THR A 194 14.29 -24.93 11.53
C THR A 194 15.00 -24.49 10.25
N HIS A 195 14.29 -23.87 9.30
CA HIS A 195 14.78 -23.60 7.94
C HIS A 195 14.57 -22.14 7.49
N LEU A 196 14.67 -21.18 8.42
CA LEU A 196 14.51 -19.74 8.12
C LEU A 196 15.34 -19.20 6.94
N PRO A 197 16.58 -19.67 6.69
CA PRO A 197 17.31 -19.26 5.48
C PRO A 197 16.55 -19.53 4.18
N PHE A 198 15.76 -20.61 4.10
CA PHE A 198 14.90 -20.89 2.95
C PHE A 198 13.72 -19.91 2.85
N THR A 199 13.15 -19.47 3.98
CA THR A 199 12.12 -18.43 3.98
C THR A 199 12.68 -17.12 3.42
N VAL A 200 13.88 -16.72 3.84
CA VAL A 200 14.55 -15.51 3.35
C VAL A 200 14.89 -15.63 1.86
N LEU A 201 15.50 -16.74 1.44
CA LEU A 201 15.79 -17.02 0.05
C LEU A 201 14.52 -17.00 -0.82
N GLY A 202 13.48 -17.67 -0.35
CA GLY A 202 12.17 -17.71 -1.00
C GLY A 202 11.54 -16.33 -1.12
N THR A 203 11.62 -15.51 -0.08
CA THR A 203 11.16 -14.11 -0.11
C THR A 203 11.93 -13.30 -1.17
N GLY A 204 13.25 -13.44 -1.23
CA GLY A 204 14.08 -12.76 -2.24
C GLY A 204 13.72 -13.18 -3.67
N MET A 205 13.56 -14.49 -3.91
CA MET A 205 13.13 -15.02 -5.21
C MET A 205 11.72 -14.56 -5.58
N LEU A 206 10.78 -14.56 -4.62
CA LEU A 206 9.43 -14.06 -4.82
C LEU A 206 9.44 -12.58 -5.19
N TRP A 207 10.22 -11.75 -4.48
CA TRP A 207 10.32 -10.32 -4.75
C TRP A 207 10.88 -10.06 -6.16
N VAL A 208 12.01 -10.67 -6.53
CA VAL A 208 12.59 -10.52 -7.88
C VAL A 208 11.62 -11.05 -8.95
N GLY A 209 10.98 -12.18 -8.71
CA GLY A 209 9.99 -12.75 -9.61
C GLY A 209 8.76 -11.84 -9.78
N TRP A 210 8.34 -11.15 -8.72
CA TRP A 210 7.20 -10.23 -8.72
C TRP A 210 7.41 -9.01 -9.62
N MET A 211 8.67 -8.65 -9.91
CA MET A 211 8.98 -7.62 -10.92
C MET A 211 8.54 -8.05 -12.31
N GLY A 212 8.72 -9.33 -12.64
CA GLY A 212 8.17 -9.92 -13.86
C GLY A 212 6.65 -10.07 -13.79
N PHE A 213 6.11 -10.38 -12.62
CA PHE A 213 4.67 -10.55 -12.40
C PHE A 213 3.90 -9.25 -12.65
N ASN A 214 4.21 -8.20 -11.89
CA ASN A 214 3.55 -6.90 -12.04
C ASN A 214 4.06 -6.17 -13.28
N GLY A 215 5.37 -6.06 -13.48
CA GLY A 215 5.93 -5.36 -14.64
C GLY A 215 5.54 -5.97 -15.98
N GLY A 216 5.49 -7.31 -16.06
CA GLY A 216 5.07 -8.03 -17.26
C GLY A 216 3.58 -7.95 -17.57
N SER A 217 2.74 -7.66 -16.57
CA SER A 217 1.29 -7.51 -16.76
C SER A 217 0.92 -6.27 -17.57
N ALA A 218 1.84 -5.32 -17.74
CA ALA A 218 1.71 -4.24 -18.71
C ALA A 218 1.80 -4.69 -20.18
N VAL A 219 2.17 -5.96 -20.43
CA VAL A 219 2.32 -6.61 -21.76
C VAL A 219 3.20 -5.86 -22.78
N ALA A 220 3.95 -4.86 -22.33
CA ALA A 220 4.87 -4.06 -23.11
C ALA A 220 5.93 -3.43 -22.20
N ALA A 221 7.12 -3.14 -22.72
CA ALA A 221 8.17 -2.42 -22.01
C ALA A 221 7.95 -0.90 -22.13
N ASN A 222 6.99 -0.38 -21.37
CA ASN A 222 6.59 1.03 -21.42
C ASN A 222 6.53 1.65 -20.01
N GLY A 223 6.08 2.90 -19.89
CA GLY A 223 6.00 3.60 -18.61
C GLY A 223 5.10 2.90 -17.57
N ILE A 224 4.09 2.14 -18.00
CA ILE A 224 3.21 1.36 -17.11
C ILE A 224 3.99 0.20 -16.49
N ALA A 225 4.80 -0.51 -17.27
CA ALA A 225 5.67 -1.58 -16.77
C ALA A 225 6.70 -1.05 -15.76
N SER A 226 7.36 0.08 -16.09
CA SER A 226 8.33 0.72 -15.21
C SER A 226 7.69 1.16 -13.89
N LEU A 227 6.50 1.76 -13.95
CA LEU A 227 5.75 2.14 -12.77
C LEU A 227 5.37 0.92 -11.93
N ALA A 228 4.83 -0.13 -12.55
CA ALA A 228 4.42 -1.34 -11.85
C ALA A 228 5.60 -1.95 -11.08
N ILE A 229 6.80 -2.00 -11.67
CA ILE A 229 8.04 -2.46 -11.02
C ILE A 229 8.42 -1.57 -9.83
N VAL A 230 8.41 -0.25 -9.99
CA VAL A 230 8.73 0.69 -8.91
C VAL A 230 7.73 0.54 -7.75
N ASN A 231 6.44 0.52 -8.06
CA ASN A 231 5.38 0.34 -7.07
C ASN A 231 5.50 -0.99 -6.32
N THR A 232 5.87 -2.06 -7.02
CA THR A 232 6.10 -3.39 -6.44
C THR A 232 7.24 -3.34 -5.41
N ASN A 233 8.36 -2.70 -5.76
CA ASN A 233 9.48 -2.52 -4.85
C ASN A 233 9.13 -1.68 -3.63
N VAL A 234 8.47 -0.54 -3.84
CA VAL A 234 8.11 0.37 -2.75
C VAL A 234 7.12 -0.30 -1.80
N ALA A 235 6.07 -0.95 -2.29
CA ALA A 235 5.09 -1.61 -1.44
C ALA A 235 5.70 -2.75 -0.61
N ALA A 236 6.55 -3.58 -1.21
CA ALA A 236 7.26 -4.65 -0.51
C ALA A 236 8.18 -4.11 0.59
N ALA A 237 8.99 -3.10 0.27
CA ALA A 237 9.89 -2.45 1.22
C ALA A 237 9.13 -1.75 2.36
N SER A 238 8.04 -1.06 2.04
CA SER A 238 7.18 -0.36 3.02
C SER A 238 6.61 -1.33 4.04
N SER A 239 6.06 -2.45 3.56
CA SER A 239 5.45 -3.47 4.41
C SER A 239 6.50 -4.20 5.25
N MET A 240 7.67 -4.51 4.67
CA MET A 240 8.81 -5.08 5.40
C MET A 240 9.25 -4.16 6.55
N ILE A 241 9.50 -2.88 6.23
CA ILE A 241 9.93 -1.88 7.20
C ILE A 241 8.87 -1.73 8.29
N MET A 242 7.60 -1.58 7.93
CA MET A 242 6.49 -1.49 8.88
C MET A 242 6.40 -2.70 9.81
N TRP A 243 6.70 -3.91 9.34
CA TRP A 243 6.68 -5.08 10.20
C TRP A 243 7.85 -5.12 11.19
N ILE A 244 9.07 -4.83 10.73
CA ILE A 244 10.26 -4.71 11.59
C ILE A 244 9.98 -3.72 12.72
N ILE A 245 9.38 -2.62 12.32
CA ILE A 245 8.89 -1.54 13.17
C ILE A 245 7.91 -2.07 14.23
N LEU A 246 6.84 -2.74 13.81
CA LEU A 246 5.83 -3.31 14.71
C LEU A 246 6.43 -4.35 15.68
N ASP A 247 7.36 -5.18 15.23
CA ASP A 247 8.03 -6.17 16.08
C ASP A 247 8.85 -5.49 17.20
N ILE A 248 9.58 -4.41 16.86
CA ILE A 248 10.36 -3.63 17.84
C ILE A 248 9.45 -2.99 18.90
N ILE A 249 8.29 -2.50 18.47
CA ILE A 249 7.33 -1.74 19.27
C ILE A 249 6.46 -2.65 20.15
N LEU A 250 5.80 -3.62 19.51
CA LEU A 250 4.75 -4.44 20.09
C LEU A 250 5.29 -5.77 20.61
N GLY A 251 6.57 -6.09 20.35
CA GLY A 251 7.17 -7.37 20.73
C GLY A 251 6.90 -7.75 22.20
N LYS A 252 6.99 -6.77 23.11
CA LYS A 252 6.72 -6.97 24.55
C LYS A 252 5.24 -7.26 24.87
N ALA A 253 4.31 -6.65 24.12
CA ALA A 253 2.87 -6.91 24.25
C ALA A 253 2.46 -8.27 23.64
N ALA A 254 3.24 -8.77 22.67
CA ALA A 254 3.08 -10.09 22.05
C ALA A 254 3.84 -11.23 22.78
N GLY A 255 4.43 -10.96 23.95
CA GLY A 255 5.17 -11.95 24.73
C GLY A 255 6.57 -12.29 24.19
N GLN A 256 7.12 -11.44 23.31
CA GLN A 256 8.51 -11.50 22.83
C GLN A 256 9.39 -10.53 23.64
N ASN A 257 10.70 -10.75 23.63
CA ASN A 257 11.65 -9.78 24.18
C ASN A 257 11.62 -8.50 23.34
N LEU A 258 11.57 -7.33 24.00
CA LEU A 258 11.57 -6.02 23.34
C LEU A 258 12.82 -5.89 22.44
N GLY A 259 12.65 -5.50 21.17
CA GLY A 259 13.75 -5.34 20.22
C GLY A 259 14.15 -6.59 19.43
N VAL A 260 13.40 -7.70 19.53
CA VAL A 260 13.61 -8.88 18.67
C VAL A 260 12.74 -8.76 17.42
N VAL A 261 13.37 -8.77 16.25
CA VAL A 261 12.68 -8.76 14.96
C VAL A 261 12.41 -10.19 14.52
N SER A 262 11.16 -10.50 14.16
CA SER A 262 10.78 -11.77 13.59
C SER A 262 11.20 -11.82 12.12
N ILE A 263 12.22 -12.61 11.80
CA ILE A 263 12.60 -12.89 10.40
C ILE A 263 11.40 -13.44 9.59
N PRO A 264 10.65 -14.45 10.07
CA PRO A 264 9.46 -14.93 9.36
C PRO A 264 8.38 -13.86 9.21
N GLY A 265 8.16 -13.04 10.25
CA GLY A 265 7.20 -11.95 10.22
C GLY A 265 7.57 -10.90 9.17
N THR A 266 8.83 -10.49 9.16
CA THR A 266 9.40 -9.55 8.19
C THR A 266 9.29 -10.07 6.75
N CYS A 267 9.68 -11.32 6.52
CA CYS A 267 9.53 -12.00 5.23
C CYS A 267 8.06 -12.08 4.81
N SER A 268 7.16 -12.45 5.72
CA SER A 268 5.72 -12.53 5.45
C SER A 268 5.12 -11.17 5.12
N ALA A 269 5.50 -10.13 5.84
CA ALA A 269 5.06 -8.76 5.57
C ALA A 269 5.55 -8.26 4.22
N THR A 270 6.77 -8.61 3.83
CA THR A 270 7.29 -8.30 2.48
C THR A 270 6.38 -8.89 1.41
N VAL A 271 6.00 -10.17 1.56
CA VAL A 271 5.07 -10.84 0.64
C VAL A 271 3.67 -10.21 0.69
N VAL A 272 3.17 -9.80 1.86
CA VAL A 272 1.91 -9.06 1.97
C VAL A 272 1.97 -7.76 1.17
N GLY A 273 3.07 -7.00 1.26
CA GLY A 273 3.27 -5.79 0.47
C GLY A 273 3.22 -6.06 -1.03
N LEU A 274 3.82 -7.16 -1.48
CA LEU A 274 3.78 -7.64 -2.87
C LEU A 274 2.38 -8.09 -3.31
N VAL A 275 1.60 -8.74 -2.43
CA VAL A 275 0.22 -9.19 -2.73
C VAL A 275 -0.75 -8.02 -2.85
N VAL A 276 -0.71 -7.09 -1.90
CA VAL A 276 -1.64 -5.95 -1.84
C VAL A 276 -1.45 -5.03 -3.05
N ILE A 277 -0.22 -4.92 -3.57
CA ILE A 277 0.06 -4.09 -4.75
C ILE A 277 -0.34 -4.75 -6.08
N THR A 278 -0.53 -6.08 -6.12
CA THR A 278 -0.87 -6.81 -7.36
C THR A 278 -2.12 -6.29 -8.10
N PRO A 279 -3.30 -6.11 -7.47
CA PRO A 279 -4.46 -5.54 -8.18
C PRO A 279 -4.31 -4.04 -8.43
N GLY A 280 -3.59 -3.35 -7.52
CA GLY A 280 -3.49 -1.89 -7.41
C GLY A 280 -2.28 -1.26 -8.10
N ALA A 281 -1.50 -2.01 -8.87
CA ALA A 281 -0.42 -1.44 -9.69
C ALA A 281 -0.93 -0.39 -10.71
N GLY A 282 -2.25 -0.25 -10.85
CA GLY A 282 -2.91 1.02 -11.14
C GLY A 282 -2.65 2.08 -10.06
N TYR A 283 -1.44 2.64 -10.07
CA TYR A 283 -0.95 3.87 -9.43
C TYR A 283 -1.64 4.42 -8.17
N LEU A 284 -2.92 4.79 -8.27
CA LEU A 284 -3.65 5.52 -7.23
C LEU A 284 -4.08 4.61 -6.06
N MET A 285 -4.31 3.31 -6.28
CA MET A 285 -4.63 2.37 -5.18
C MET A 285 -3.41 2.14 -4.28
N THR A 286 -2.22 2.01 -4.86
CA THR A 286 -0.94 1.98 -4.13
C THR A 286 -0.74 3.24 -3.32
N SER A 287 -0.94 4.37 -3.97
CA SER A 287 -0.78 5.68 -3.36
C SER A 287 -1.74 5.82 -2.18
N THR A 288 -2.97 5.34 -2.32
CA THR A 288 -3.96 5.26 -1.23
C THR A 288 -3.43 4.42 -0.07
N ALA A 289 -2.97 3.19 -0.30
CA ALA A 289 -2.44 2.32 0.76
C ALA A 289 -1.24 2.94 1.50
N LEU A 290 -0.31 3.57 0.77
CA LEU A 290 0.83 4.29 1.33
C LEU A 290 0.40 5.47 2.19
N VAL A 291 -0.64 6.21 1.79
CA VAL A 291 -1.19 7.31 2.60
C VAL A 291 -1.91 6.78 3.84
N TYR A 292 -2.66 5.68 3.74
CA TYR A 292 -3.27 5.04 4.91
C TYR A 292 -2.22 4.59 5.94
N MET A 293 -1.03 4.15 5.49
CA MET A 293 0.10 3.82 6.37
C MET A 293 0.67 5.05 7.11
N MET A 294 0.47 6.27 6.60
CA MET A 294 0.93 7.48 7.30
C MET A 294 0.26 7.67 8.66
N THR A 295 -0.98 7.20 8.86
CA THR A 295 -1.69 7.37 10.14
C THR A 295 -1.07 6.56 11.28
N PRO A 296 -0.80 5.24 11.13
CA PRO A 296 -0.02 4.50 12.12
C PRO A 296 1.44 5.00 12.19
N GLY A 297 2.00 5.51 11.10
CA GLY A 297 3.32 6.16 11.09
C GLY A 297 3.35 7.39 11.99
N LEU A 298 2.33 8.23 11.90
CA LEU A 298 2.12 9.41 12.73
C LEU A 298 1.87 9.03 14.19
N ALA A 299 1.07 7.99 14.41
CA ALA A 299 0.82 7.45 15.74
C ALA A 299 2.13 7.07 16.43
N CYS A 300 3.03 6.38 15.72
CA CYS A 300 4.36 6.04 16.23
C CYS A 300 5.25 7.28 16.40
N PHE A 301 5.22 8.19 15.42
CA PHE A 301 6.01 9.43 15.45
C PHE A 301 5.69 10.29 16.67
N TYR A 302 4.42 10.65 16.86
CA TYR A 302 3.99 11.42 18.03
C TYR A 302 4.02 10.60 19.31
N GLY A 303 3.70 9.30 19.26
CA GLY A 303 3.85 8.39 20.41
C GLY A 303 5.26 8.43 20.96
N GLY A 304 6.27 8.36 20.10
CA GLY A 304 7.68 8.42 20.48
C GLY A 304 8.12 9.73 21.15
N LEU A 305 7.43 10.83 20.84
CA LEU A 305 7.73 12.19 21.34
C LEU A 305 7.02 12.53 22.67
N VAL A 306 6.06 11.72 23.11
CA VAL A 306 5.32 11.97 24.35
C VAL A 306 5.86 11.13 25.51
N GLU A 307 5.58 11.59 26.72
CA GLU A 307 5.89 10.85 27.95
C GLU A 307 5.22 9.46 27.96
N SER A 308 5.87 8.45 28.55
CA SER A 308 5.33 7.07 28.67
C SER A 308 3.89 7.00 29.19
N LYS A 309 3.50 7.89 30.12
CA LYS A 309 2.14 7.91 30.66
C LYS A 309 1.06 8.26 29.61
N ASN A 310 1.45 9.01 28.57
CA ASN A 310 0.58 9.47 27.49
C ASN A 310 0.78 8.69 26.19
N PHE A 311 1.78 7.82 26.12
CA PHE A 311 2.18 7.07 24.92
C PHE A 311 1.02 6.33 24.24
N LEU A 312 0.32 5.46 24.99
CA LEU A 312 -0.82 4.70 24.44
C LEU A 312 -1.96 5.61 24.01
N ASN A 313 -2.25 6.64 24.81
CA ASN A 313 -3.29 7.61 24.49
C ASN A 313 -2.95 8.34 23.17
N GLN A 314 -1.70 8.73 22.96
CA GLN A 314 -1.29 9.43 21.74
C GLN A 314 -1.45 8.58 20.48
N ILE A 315 -1.04 7.30 20.56
CA ILE A 315 -1.25 6.35 19.47
C ILE A 315 -2.75 6.23 19.17
N PHE A 316 -3.57 6.11 20.22
CA PHE A 316 -5.01 5.93 20.06
C PHE A 316 -5.70 7.17 19.47
N LEU A 317 -5.29 8.39 19.84
CA LEU A 317 -5.82 9.63 19.25
C LEU A 317 -5.52 9.75 17.74
N SER A 318 -4.40 9.19 17.27
CA SER A 318 -4.10 9.15 15.83
C SER A 318 -4.94 8.07 15.13
N ILE A 319 -5.00 6.86 15.68
CA ILE A 319 -5.72 5.72 15.06
C ILE A 319 -7.24 5.94 15.04
N VAL A 320 -7.83 6.58 16.06
CA VAL A 320 -9.29 6.79 16.13
C VAL A 320 -9.81 7.64 14.96
N CYS A 321 -8.97 8.47 14.35
CA CYS A 321 -9.32 9.21 13.12
C CYS A 321 -9.61 8.28 11.94
N MET A 322 -8.97 7.11 11.87
CA MET A 322 -9.23 6.07 10.85
C MET A 322 -10.61 5.42 11.01
N ALA A 323 -11.28 5.59 12.15
CA ALA A 323 -12.65 5.12 12.36
C ALA A 323 -13.68 6.23 12.11
N ILE A 324 -13.43 7.43 12.63
CA ILE A 324 -14.40 8.54 12.58
C ILE A 324 -14.50 9.14 11.18
N ILE A 325 -13.36 9.43 10.57
CA ILE A 325 -13.32 10.18 9.31
C ILE A 325 -13.94 9.38 8.16
N PRO A 326 -13.65 8.08 7.95
CA PRO A 326 -14.31 7.33 6.88
C PRO A 326 -15.83 7.30 6.99
N VAL A 327 -16.36 7.24 8.22
CA VAL A 327 -17.81 7.29 8.44
C VAL A 327 -18.37 8.66 8.06
N GLN A 328 -17.78 9.75 8.56
CA GLN A 328 -18.19 11.12 8.21
C GLN A 328 -18.06 11.38 6.70
N TRP A 329 -16.94 10.97 6.11
CA TRP A 329 -16.61 11.10 4.69
C TRP A 329 -17.62 10.38 3.80
N CYS A 330 -17.98 9.14 4.16
CA CYS A 330 -19.00 8.34 3.48
C CYS A 330 -20.38 8.99 3.61
N LEU A 331 -20.79 9.37 4.82
CA LEU A 331 -22.11 9.93 5.07
C LEU A 331 -22.35 11.20 4.27
N PHE A 332 -21.40 12.13 4.25
CA PHE A 332 -21.53 13.36 3.48
C PHE A 332 -20.23 14.09 3.14
N GLY A 333 -19.10 13.82 3.82
CA GLY A 333 -17.88 14.63 3.66
C GLY A 333 -17.33 14.65 2.23
N TYR A 334 -17.29 13.49 1.57
CA TYR A 334 -16.90 13.43 0.15
C TYR A 334 -17.82 14.27 -0.74
N SER A 335 -19.13 14.20 -0.50
CA SER A 335 -20.13 14.98 -1.24
C SER A 335 -19.94 16.48 -1.00
N PHE A 336 -19.60 16.86 0.22
CA PHE A 336 -19.41 18.25 0.61
C PHE A 336 -18.12 18.85 0.02
N ALA A 337 -17.07 18.04 -0.11
CA ALA A 337 -15.79 18.44 -0.73
C ALA A 337 -15.83 18.40 -2.28
N PHE A 338 -16.31 17.30 -2.86
CA PHE A 338 -16.16 17.01 -4.29
C PHE A 338 -17.47 16.93 -5.07
N GLY A 339 -18.61 16.84 -4.38
CA GLY A 339 -19.93 16.79 -5.02
C GLY A 339 -20.31 18.05 -5.79
N PRO A 340 -21.36 18.00 -6.63
CA PRO A 340 -21.85 19.17 -7.34
C PRO A 340 -22.31 20.24 -6.34
N GLY A 341 -22.09 21.51 -6.62
CA GLY A 341 -22.44 22.59 -5.70
C GLY A 341 -21.92 23.96 -6.14
N ASN A 342 -21.74 24.87 -5.18
CA ASN A 342 -21.20 26.21 -5.44
C ASN A 342 -19.68 26.25 -5.14
N SER A 343 -19.06 27.43 -5.26
CA SER A 343 -17.60 27.56 -5.08
C SER A 343 -17.11 27.43 -3.63
N VAL A 344 -18.02 27.43 -2.66
CA VAL A 344 -17.72 27.36 -1.22
C VAL A 344 -18.08 26.01 -0.64
N PHE A 345 -19.18 25.39 -1.08
CA PHE A 345 -19.69 24.12 -0.56
C PHE A 345 -20.20 23.21 -1.67
N GLY A 346 -19.95 21.91 -1.53
CA GLY A 346 -20.66 20.86 -2.27
C GLY A 346 -22.09 20.66 -1.74
N SER A 347 -22.91 19.95 -2.51
CA SER A 347 -24.24 19.50 -2.10
C SER A 347 -24.18 18.14 -1.39
N PHE A 348 -25.32 17.62 -0.94
CA PHE A 348 -25.47 16.25 -0.43
C PHE A 348 -25.80 15.22 -1.52
N ASN A 349 -25.55 15.54 -2.79
CA ASN A 349 -25.91 14.67 -3.90
C ASN A 349 -25.20 13.32 -3.90
N TYR A 350 -23.97 13.26 -3.36
CA TYR A 350 -23.16 12.06 -3.20
C TYR A 350 -23.12 11.55 -1.75
N ALA A 351 -24.05 12.01 -0.89
CA ALA A 351 -24.16 11.52 0.48
C ALA A 351 -24.38 10.00 0.51
N VAL A 352 -23.77 9.33 1.49
CA VAL A 352 -23.72 7.86 1.63
C VAL A 352 -23.11 7.19 0.39
N LEU A 353 -22.31 7.94 -0.39
CA LEU A 353 -21.71 7.50 -1.66
C LEU A 353 -22.75 6.92 -2.64
N ARG A 354 -24.01 7.38 -2.58
CA ARG A 354 -25.15 6.78 -3.31
C ARG A 354 -25.03 6.79 -4.83
N SER A 355 -24.22 7.70 -5.38
CA SER A 355 -23.94 7.79 -6.82
C SER A 355 -22.78 6.87 -7.27
N PHE A 356 -22.12 6.19 -6.32
CA PHE A 356 -20.96 5.32 -6.55
C PHE A 356 -21.33 3.86 -6.23
N GLY A 357 -22.19 3.27 -7.06
CA GLY A 357 -22.62 1.87 -6.96
C GLY A 357 -21.96 0.96 -8.00
N LEU A 358 -22.23 -0.34 -7.91
CA LEU A 358 -21.75 -1.40 -8.84
C LEU A 358 -22.05 -1.15 -10.33
N ASN A 359 -22.95 -0.21 -10.66
CA ASN A 359 -23.30 0.11 -12.05
C ASN A 359 -22.68 1.44 -12.54
N ASN A 360 -22.00 2.21 -11.68
CA ASN A 360 -21.44 3.55 -11.97
C ASN A 360 -19.97 3.66 -11.48
N PHE A 361 -19.09 2.76 -11.94
CA PHE A 361 -17.69 2.69 -11.49
C PHE A 361 -16.85 3.95 -11.77
N TYR A 362 -17.23 4.74 -12.78
CA TYR A 362 -16.58 6.01 -13.16
C TYR A 362 -17.41 7.24 -12.77
N GLY A 363 -18.47 7.07 -11.96
CA GLY A 363 -19.34 8.16 -11.53
C GLY A 363 -20.38 8.58 -12.57
N GLU A 364 -21.23 9.56 -12.21
CA GLU A 364 -22.17 10.21 -13.12
C GLU A 364 -21.43 11.29 -13.94
N ASN A 365 -21.89 11.59 -15.16
CA ASN A 365 -21.34 12.62 -16.07
C ASN A 365 -21.22 14.05 -15.46
N SER A 366 -21.67 14.26 -14.22
CA SER A 366 -21.63 15.52 -13.47
C SER A 366 -20.45 15.70 -12.50
N ASP A 367 -19.57 14.70 -12.32
CA ASP A 367 -18.37 14.86 -11.47
C ASP A 367 -17.38 15.85 -12.12
N PRO A 368 -17.01 16.96 -11.47
CA PRO A 368 -16.05 17.94 -12.02
C PRO A 368 -14.66 17.36 -12.31
N MET A 369 -14.34 16.15 -11.83
CA MET A 369 -13.09 15.42 -12.14
C MET A 369 -13.27 14.30 -13.19
N ASN A 370 -14.41 14.23 -13.89
CA ASN A 370 -14.73 13.23 -14.95
C ASN A 370 -13.73 13.10 -16.13
N SER A 371 -12.64 13.86 -16.13
CA SER A 371 -11.50 13.63 -17.04
C SER A 371 -10.52 12.56 -16.53
N LEU A 372 -10.72 12.02 -15.33
CA LEU A 372 -9.84 10.98 -14.78
C LEU A 372 -10.24 9.60 -15.29
N THR A 373 -9.30 8.90 -15.91
CA THR A 373 -9.44 7.49 -16.32
C THR A 373 -9.37 6.51 -15.14
N ILE A 374 -9.76 6.95 -13.94
CA ILE A 374 -9.62 6.20 -12.67
C ILE A 374 -11.02 6.01 -12.07
N PRO A 375 -11.33 4.81 -11.53
CA PRO A 375 -12.60 4.57 -10.85
C PRO A 375 -12.85 5.59 -9.73
N SER A 376 -14.08 6.12 -9.65
CA SER A 376 -14.41 7.21 -8.71
C SER A 376 -14.22 6.77 -7.25
N LEU A 377 -14.54 5.52 -6.91
CA LEU A 377 -14.32 4.98 -5.55
C LEU A 377 -12.84 4.92 -5.17
N THR A 378 -11.93 4.73 -6.14
CA THR A 378 -10.49 4.78 -5.88
C THR A 378 -10.07 6.20 -5.50
N PHE A 379 -10.58 7.20 -6.21
CA PHE A 379 -10.31 8.61 -5.88
C PHE A 379 -10.96 9.02 -4.54
N VAL A 380 -12.20 8.60 -4.28
CA VAL A 380 -12.90 8.77 -2.98
C VAL A 380 -12.04 8.24 -1.84
N SER A 381 -11.48 7.04 -2.01
CA SER A 381 -10.65 6.38 -1.01
C SER A 381 -9.31 7.09 -0.82
N PHE A 382 -8.67 7.52 -1.92
CA PHE A 382 -7.42 8.29 -1.88
C PHE A 382 -7.60 9.60 -1.10
N GLN A 383 -8.66 10.36 -1.39
CA GLN A 383 -8.94 11.61 -0.70
C GLN A 383 -9.41 11.41 0.76
N CYS A 384 -10.12 10.31 1.04
CA CYS A 384 -10.45 9.94 2.43
C CYS A 384 -9.18 9.75 3.27
N ALA A 385 -8.12 9.16 2.70
CA ALA A 385 -6.84 9.00 3.38
C ALA A 385 -6.21 10.35 3.77
N PHE A 386 -6.38 11.40 2.96
CA PHE A 386 -5.92 12.75 3.24
C PHE A 386 -6.71 13.36 4.39
N ALA A 387 -8.03 13.19 4.40
CA ALA A 387 -8.90 13.65 5.48
C ALA A 387 -8.50 13.01 6.83
N ILE A 388 -8.27 11.70 6.83
CA ILE A 388 -7.84 10.94 8.02
C ILE A 388 -6.53 11.50 8.58
N ILE A 389 -5.49 11.59 7.75
CA ILE A 389 -4.17 12.02 8.23
C ILE A 389 -4.19 13.47 8.69
N THR A 390 -4.97 14.34 8.03
CA THR A 390 -5.10 15.75 8.41
C THR A 390 -5.67 15.91 9.81
N ALA A 391 -6.75 15.21 10.11
CA ALA A 391 -7.34 15.23 11.46
C ALA A 391 -6.36 14.62 12.48
N ALA A 392 -5.69 13.52 12.14
CA ALA A 392 -4.72 12.87 13.02
C ALA A 392 -3.52 13.76 13.37
N LEU A 393 -3.07 14.65 12.48
CA LEU A 393 -2.00 15.62 12.73
C LEU A 393 -2.31 16.55 13.92
N ILE A 394 -3.58 16.87 14.16
CA ILE A 394 -3.99 17.74 15.28
C ILE A 394 -3.74 17.04 16.63
N SER A 395 -3.79 15.70 16.69
CA SER A 395 -3.67 14.91 17.92
C SER A 395 -2.41 15.24 18.73
N GLY A 396 -1.28 15.51 18.05
CA GLY A 396 0.01 15.78 18.70
C GLY A 396 -0.01 17.03 19.60
N SER A 397 -0.89 17.99 19.30
CA SER A 397 -1.02 19.24 20.07
C SER A 397 -1.93 19.12 21.30
N VAL A 398 -2.87 18.16 21.30
CA VAL A 398 -3.92 18.03 22.32
C VAL A 398 -3.64 16.90 23.32
N VAL A 399 -2.56 16.14 23.10
CA VAL A 399 -2.18 15.01 23.94
C VAL A 399 -1.93 15.41 25.40
N GLY A 400 -2.55 14.67 26.31
CA GLY A 400 -2.52 14.95 27.75
C GLY A 400 -3.29 16.21 28.15
N ARG A 401 -4.05 16.82 27.24
CA ARG A 401 -4.87 18.02 27.47
C ARG A 401 -6.36 17.80 27.20
N MET A 402 -6.69 16.87 26.30
CA MET A 402 -8.06 16.55 25.93
C MET A 402 -8.41 15.09 26.25
N LYS A 403 -9.62 14.84 26.74
CA LYS A 403 -10.17 13.48 26.88
C LYS A 403 -10.55 12.94 25.51
N LEU A 404 -10.57 11.62 25.37
CA LEU A 404 -10.87 10.93 24.12
C LEU A 404 -12.22 11.33 23.51
N ILE A 405 -13.32 11.26 24.27
CA ILE A 405 -14.66 11.54 23.73
C ILE A 405 -14.78 12.98 23.18
N PRO A 406 -14.38 14.04 23.92
CA PRO A 406 -14.30 15.38 23.36
C PRO A 406 -13.44 15.46 22.10
N TYR A 407 -12.30 14.76 22.04
CA TYR A 407 -11.45 14.75 20.85
C TYR A 407 -12.15 14.11 19.64
N MET A 408 -12.87 13.00 19.84
CA MET A 408 -13.64 12.36 18.77
C MET A 408 -14.72 13.28 18.21
N ILE A 409 -15.45 13.99 19.08
CA ILE A 409 -16.44 14.99 18.68
C ILE A 409 -15.77 16.14 17.93
N PHE A 410 -14.65 16.65 18.45
CA PHE A 410 -13.86 17.68 17.80
C PHE A 410 -13.42 17.26 16.39
N VAL A 411 -12.85 16.07 16.22
CA VAL A 411 -12.41 15.55 14.92
C VAL A 411 -13.56 15.47 13.92
N PHE A 412 -14.72 14.97 14.35
CA PHE A 412 -15.90 14.89 13.48
C PHE A 412 -16.38 16.28 13.03
N LEU A 413 -16.50 17.23 13.96
CA LEU A 413 -16.93 18.60 13.68
C LEU A 413 -15.89 19.35 12.85
N TRP A 414 -14.61 19.22 13.19
CA TRP A 414 -13.52 19.87 12.49
C TRP A 414 -13.38 19.35 11.05
N SER A 415 -13.54 18.03 10.83
CA SER A 415 -13.57 17.49 9.47
C SER A 415 -14.70 18.11 8.65
N THR A 416 -15.90 18.18 9.25
CA THR A 416 -17.10 18.71 8.60
C THR A 416 -17.01 20.21 8.28
N PHE A 417 -16.55 21.02 9.23
CA PHE A 417 -16.62 22.49 9.13
C PHE A 417 -15.32 23.15 8.67
N CYS A 418 -14.19 22.44 8.75
CA CYS A 418 -12.88 22.97 8.35
C CYS A 418 -12.32 22.18 7.18
N TYR A 419 -12.14 20.87 7.31
CA TYR A 419 -11.47 20.06 6.29
C TYR A 419 -12.27 20.01 4.98
N ASP A 420 -13.53 19.58 5.03
CA ASP A 420 -14.35 19.41 3.82
C ASP A 420 -14.50 20.73 3.02
N PRO A 421 -14.77 21.90 3.65
CA PRO A 421 -14.76 23.18 2.95
C PRO A 421 -13.39 23.54 2.39
N LEU A 422 -12.28 23.33 3.12
CA LEU A 422 -10.94 23.62 2.60
C LEU A 422 -10.61 22.75 1.38
N ALA A 423 -10.94 21.46 1.43
CA ALA A 423 -10.81 20.55 0.29
C ALA A 423 -11.67 21.02 -0.89
N ARG A 424 -12.90 21.49 -0.64
CA ARG A 424 -13.75 22.11 -1.67
C ARG A 424 -13.08 23.33 -2.29
N TRP A 425 -12.53 24.23 -1.49
CA TRP A 425 -11.99 25.49 -1.97
C TRP A 425 -10.76 25.30 -2.85
N VAL A 426 -9.89 24.35 -2.46
CA VAL A 426 -8.56 24.18 -3.05
C VAL A 426 -8.48 23.03 -4.06
N PHE A 427 -9.00 21.83 -3.72
CA PHE A 427 -8.85 20.63 -4.56
C PHE A 427 -9.95 20.47 -5.61
N SER A 428 -11.16 20.96 -5.35
CA SER A 428 -12.21 20.93 -6.35
C SER A 428 -12.00 22.01 -7.40
N ARG A 429 -12.14 21.66 -8.69
CA ARG A 429 -12.20 22.65 -9.80
C ARG A 429 -13.31 23.68 -9.62
N GLN A 430 -14.36 23.32 -8.87
CA GLN A 430 -15.46 24.24 -8.59
C GLN A 430 -15.12 25.21 -7.45
N GLY A 431 -14.09 24.95 -6.64
CA GLY A 431 -13.66 25.76 -5.50
C GLY A 431 -13.20 27.17 -5.87
N TRP A 432 -13.46 28.14 -4.99
CA TRP A 432 -13.11 29.55 -5.26
C TRP A 432 -11.60 29.79 -5.29
N LEU A 433 -10.83 29.20 -4.36
CA LEU A 433 -9.37 29.31 -4.35
C LEU A 433 -8.72 28.63 -5.56
N ASN A 434 -9.24 27.47 -5.95
CA ASN A 434 -8.82 26.78 -7.16
C ASN A 434 -9.03 27.66 -8.41
N ARG A 435 -10.20 28.29 -8.54
CA ARG A 435 -10.51 29.21 -9.66
C ARG A 435 -9.66 30.48 -9.66
N MET A 436 -9.19 30.93 -8.50
CA MET A 436 -8.22 32.03 -8.38
C MET A 436 -6.79 31.63 -8.79
N GLY A 437 -6.54 30.36 -9.12
CA GLY A 437 -5.23 29.87 -9.51
C GLY A 437 -4.34 29.48 -8.32
N THR A 438 -4.93 29.11 -7.18
CA THR A 438 -4.16 28.63 -6.03
C THR A 438 -3.46 27.33 -6.39
N ILE A 439 -2.15 27.28 -6.15
CA ILE A 439 -1.31 26.11 -6.43
C ILE A 439 -1.09 25.35 -5.13
N ASP A 440 -1.72 24.20 -5.01
CA ASP A 440 -1.50 23.26 -3.92
C ASP A 440 -1.53 21.83 -4.47
N PHE A 441 -0.34 21.29 -4.75
CA PHE A 441 -0.21 20.03 -5.48
C PHE A 441 -0.81 18.83 -4.74
N ALA A 442 -0.56 18.73 -3.43
CA ALA A 442 -0.90 17.56 -2.63
C ALA A 442 -1.45 17.91 -1.23
N GLY A 443 -1.64 19.19 -0.88
CA GLY A 443 -2.27 19.57 0.40
C GLY A 443 -1.38 20.35 1.38
N GLY A 444 -0.48 21.19 0.88
CA GLY A 444 0.22 22.17 1.71
C GLY A 444 -0.74 23.06 2.51
N ILE A 445 -1.85 23.50 1.90
CA ILE A 445 -2.87 24.31 2.56
C ILE A 445 -3.88 23.41 3.27
N VAL A 446 -4.51 22.50 2.53
CA VAL A 446 -5.65 21.70 3.00
C VAL A 446 -5.26 20.75 4.14
N VAL A 447 -4.06 20.17 4.07
CA VAL A 447 -3.57 19.19 5.06
C VAL A 447 -2.67 19.87 6.07
N HIS A 448 -1.52 20.40 5.64
CA HIS A 448 -0.47 20.79 6.59
C HIS A 448 -0.74 22.12 7.28
N PHE A 449 -1.03 23.17 6.53
CA PHE A 449 -1.32 24.48 7.12
C PHE A 449 -2.58 24.43 8.00
N ALA A 450 -3.66 23.82 7.51
CA ALA A 450 -4.92 23.70 8.25
C ALA A 450 -4.75 22.94 9.58
N SER A 451 -4.11 21.77 9.55
CA SER A 451 -3.84 20.96 10.74
C SER A 451 -2.86 21.66 11.70
N GLY A 452 -1.83 22.33 11.17
CA GLY A 452 -0.83 23.06 11.95
C GLY A 452 -1.41 24.24 12.72
N ILE A 453 -2.18 25.10 12.05
CA ILE A 453 -2.89 26.21 12.71
C ILE A 453 -3.92 25.68 13.71
N SER A 454 -4.65 24.63 13.36
CA SER A 454 -5.62 24.01 14.26
C SER A 454 -4.95 23.46 15.52
N GLY A 455 -3.80 22.81 15.36
CA GLY A 455 -3.01 22.31 16.49
C GLY A 455 -2.43 23.44 17.35
N LEU A 456 -1.92 24.51 16.75
CA LEU A 456 -1.45 25.69 17.47
C LEU A 456 -2.57 26.34 18.30
N VAL A 457 -3.72 26.59 17.68
CA VAL A 457 -4.89 27.18 18.36
C VAL A 457 -5.39 26.26 19.46
N ALA A 458 -5.49 24.96 19.23
CA ALA A 458 -5.88 23.99 20.25
C ALA A 458 -4.91 23.97 21.44
N ALA A 459 -3.60 24.05 21.18
CA ALA A 459 -2.59 24.12 22.23
C ALA A 459 -2.69 25.40 23.07
N ILE A 460 -3.02 26.55 22.44
CA ILE A 460 -3.22 27.83 23.15
C ILE A 460 -4.48 27.77 24.04
N ILE A 461 -5.62 27.33 23.47
CA ILE A 461 -6.91 27.32 24.18
C ILE A 461 -6.90 26.32 25.34
N LEU A 462 -6.34 25.13 25.15
CA LEU A 462 -6.32 24.09 26.18
C LEU A 462 -5.32 24.40 27.32
N GLY A 463 -4.39 25.33 27.10
CA GLY A 463 -3.43 25.77 28.11
C GLY A 463 -2.39 24.71 28.52
N SER A 464 -1.68 24.98 29.61
CA SER A 464 -0.59 24.14 30.13
C SER A 464 -1.08 22.82 30.74
N ARG A 465 -0.26 21.77 30.66
CA ARG A 465 -0.55 20.47 31.32
C ARG A 465 -0.50 20.62 32.84
N SER A 466 -1.48 20.06 33.55
CA SER A 466 -1.65 20.21 35.00
C SER A 466 -0.56 19.58 35.87
N HIS A 467 0.32 18.75 35.31
CA HIS A 467 1.42 18.06 36.01
C HIS A 467 2.68 17.98 35.14
N PHE A 468 3.09 19.11 34.56
CA PHE A 468 4.34 19.19 33.81
C PHE A 468 5.51 19.22 34.78
N ASP A 469 6.27 18.13 34.85
CA ASP A 469 7.52 18.09 35.59
C ASP A 469 8.61 18.80 34.75
N PRO A 470 9.22 19.91 35.24
CA PRO A 470 10.24 20.66 34.50
C PRO A 470 11.46 19.80 34.09
N ASP A 471 11.77 18.73 34.82
CA ASP A 471 12.89 17.83 34.51
C ASP A 471 12.57 16.82 33.38
N VAL A 472 11.32 16.77 32.93
CA VAL A 472 10.88 15.98 31.76
C VAL A 472 11.46 16.55 30.46
N LEU A 473 11.84 17.84 30.39
CA LEU A 473 12.57 18.36 29.23
C LEU A 473 13.97 17.73 29.08
N LYS A 474 14.55 17.18 30.16
CA LYS A 474 15.85 16.49 30.15
C LYS A 474 15.74 14.97 29.97
N THR A 475 14.59 14.36 30.27
CA THR A 475 14.44 12.88 30.37
C THR A 475 13.17 12.31 29.72
N GLY A 476 12.28 13.16 29.19
CA GLY A 476 10.88 12.85 28.87
C GLY A 476 10.60 12.14 27.55
N GLN A 477 11.61 11.90 26.73
CA GLN A 477 11.46 11.17 25.47
C GLN A 477 11.80 9.70 25.70
N THR A 478 10.79 8.92 26.05
CA THR A 478 10.98 7.56 26.54
C THR A 478 11.03 6.50 25.42
N HIS A 479 10.66 6.86 24.19
CA HIS A 479 10.46 5.90 23.09
C HIS A 479 11.04 6.38 21.74
N LEU A 480 12.25 6.95 21.74
CA LEU A 480 12.92 7.45 20.54
C LEU A 480 12.92 6.49 19.31
N PRO A 481 13.08 5.16 19.46
CA PRO A 481 12.95 4.23 18.33
C PRO A 481 11.62 4.36 17.59
N PHE A 482 10.51 4.65 18.29
CA PHE A 482 9.20 4.87 17.68
C PHE A 482 9.13 6.15 16.86
N THR A 483 9.81 7.21 17.31
CA THR A 483 9.90 8.46 16.55
C THR A 483 10.61 8.24 15.22
N MET A 484 11.75 7.55 15.23
CA MET A 484 12.53 7.24 14.01
C MET A 484 11.74 6.38 13.03
N LEU A 485 11.08 5.38 13.59
CA LEU A 485 10.20 4.45 12.92
C LEU A 485 8.98 5.11 12.29
N GLY A 486 8.31 5.98 13.04
CA GLY A 486 7.21 6.80 12.55
C GLY A 486 7.68 7.73 11.43
N THR A 487 8.87 8.33 11.58
CA THR A 487 9.50 9.16 10.53
C THR A 487 9.71 8.38 9.25
N GLY A 488 10.24 7.16 9.32
CA GLY A 488 10.44 6.28 8.16
C GLY A 488 9.12 5.92 7.47
N MET A 489 8.09 5.56 8.25
CA MET A 489 6.76 5.28 7.70
C MET A 489 6.12 6.52 7.06
N LEU A 490 6.23 7.69 7.70
CA LEU A 490 5.73 8.94 7.14
C LEU A 490 6.45 9.27 5.84
N TRP A 491 7.78 9.19 5.79
CA TRP A 491 8.56 9.41 4.57
C TRP A 491 8.07 8.52 3.42
N VAL A 492 7.98 7.22 3.66
CA VAL A 492 7.52 6.25 2.66
C VAL A 492 6.07 6.52 2.25
N GLY A 493 5.19 6.79 3.21
CA GLY A 493 3.79 7.14 2.94
C GLY A 493 3.64 8.41 2.11
N TRP A 494 4.54 9.40 2.31
CA TRP A 494 4.57 10.65 1.56
C TRP A 494 4.86 10.46 0.07
N MET A 495 5.49 9.34 -0.31
CA MET A 495 5.66 8.99 -1.74
C MET A 495 4.32 8.69 -2.39
N GLY A 496 3.42 8.01 -1.68
CA GLY A 496 2.04 7.81 -2.12
C GLY A 496 1.22 9.09 -2.03
N PHE A 497 1.46 9.92 -1.01
CA PHE A 497 0.77 11.19 -0.82
C PHE A 497 1.06 12.19 -1.95
N ASN A 498 2.33 12.56 -2.13
CA ASN A 498 2.75 13.51 -3.16
C ASN A 498 2.70 12.87 -4.54
N GLY A 499 3.21 11.64 -4.70
CA GLY A 499 3.09 10.93 -5.97
C GLY A 499 1.63 10.86 -6.39
N GLY A 500 0.80 10.14 -5.64
CA GLY A 500 -0.60 9.87 -5.98
C GLY A 500 -1.45 11.09 -6.32
N SER A 501 -1.08 12.27 -5.82
CA SER A 501 -1.75 13.54 -6.13
C SER A 501 -1.63 13.96 -7.61
N ALA A 502 -0.69 13.38 -8.37
CA ALA A 502 -0.64 13.48 -9.82
C ALA A 502 -1.81 12.76 -10.52
N VAL A 503 -2.56 11.91 -9.80
CA VAL A 503 -3.73 11.13 -10.25
C VAL A 503 -3.51 10.35 -11.55
N ALA A 504 -2.26 10.11 -11.91
CA ALA A 504 -1.81 9.35 -13.06
C ALA A 504 -0.31 9.05 -12.91
N ALA A 505 0.11 7.94 -13.51
CA ALA A 505 1.52 7.55 -13.55
C ALA A 505 2.24 8.24 -14.71
N ASN A 506 2.74 9.46 -14.48
CA ASN A 506 3.34 10.30 -15.51
C ASN A 506 4.61 11.03 -15.00
N GLY A 507 5.19 11.90 -15.82
CA GLY A 507 6.38 12.66 -15.42
C GLY A 507 6.18 13.56 -14.19
N ILE A 508 4.96 14.06 -13.95
CA ILE A 508 4.63 14.90 -12.78
C ILE A 508 4.66 14.05 -11.50
N ALA A 509 4.12 12.84 -11.54
CA ALA A 509 4.23 11.86 -10.46
C ALA A 509 5.69 11.57 -10.09
N SER A 510 6.54 11.33 -11.10
CA SER A 510 7.96 11.09 -10.88
C SER A 510 8.67 12.29 -10.27
N LEU A 511 8.38 13.49 -10.78
CA LEU A 511 8.92 14.74 -10.24
C LEU A 511 8.53 14.94 -8.77
N ALA A 512 7.26 14.68 -8.43
CA ALA A 512 6.76 14.77 -7.07
C ALA A 512 7.50 13.84 -6.10
N ILE A 513 7.70 12.59 -6.47
CA ILE A 513 8.44 11.62 -5.65
C ILE A 513 9.90 12.04 -5.45
N VAL A 514 10.57 12.50 -6.52
CA VAL A 514 11.96 12.97 -6.45
C VAL A 514 12.08 14.18 -5.54
N ASN A 515 11.23 15.19 -5.73
CA ASN A 515 11.23 16.40 -4.91
C ASN A 515 10.94 16.08 -3.43
N THR A 516 10.01 15.16 -3.18
CA THR A 516 9.68 14.70 -1.81
C THR A 516 10.90 14.13 -1.10
N ASN A 517 11.65 13.25 -1.78
CA ASN A 517 12.87 12.67 -1.22
C ASN A 517 13.97 13.71 -0.98
N ILE A 518 14.20 14.58 -1.96
CA ILE A 518 15.27 15.59 -1.87
C ILE A 518 14.98 16.58 -0.75
N ALA A 519 13.74 17.05 -0.60
CA ALA A 519 13.37 18.00 0.45
C ALA A 519 13.46 17.37 1.85
N ALA A 520 13.02 16.12 2.01
CA ALA A 520 13.15 15.40 3.28
C ALA A 520 14.62 15.21 3.68
N ALA A 521 15.45 14.72 2.75
CA ALA A 521 16.87 14.49 2.98
C ALA A 521 17.63 15.79 3.26
N SER A 522 17.38 16.85 2.51
CA SER A 522 18.03 18.15 2.72
C SER A 522 17.62 18.79 4.05
N SER A 523 16.34 18.70 4.44
CA SER A 523 15.89 19.18 5.75
C SER A 523 16.53 18.42 6.91
N MET A 524 16.65 17.09 6.79
CA MET A 524 17.36 16.24 7.74
C MET A 524 18.84 16.67 7.88
N VAL A 525 19.54 16.81 6.75
CA VAL A 525 20.95 17.22 6.73
C VAL A 525 21.14 18.61 7.32
N MET A 526 20.23 19.55 7.02
CA MET A 526 20.29 20.89 7.58
C MET A 526 20.21 20.87 9.11
N TRP A 527 19.28 20.08 9.67
CA TRP A 527 19.18 19.94 11.12
C TRP A 527 20.48 19.42 11.74
N ILE A 528 21.08 18.40 11.15
CA ILE A 528 22.36 17.83 11.61
C ILE A 528 23.47 18.88 11.58
N ILE A 529 23.57 19.67 10.50
CA ILE A 529 24.56 20.75 10.39
C ILE A 529 24.35 21.79 11.48
N LEU A 530 23.10 22.19 11.73
CA LEU A 530 22.77 23.20 12.75
C LEU A 530 23.06 22.70 14.17
N ASP A 531 22.77 21.44 14.48
CA ASP A 531 23.14 20.83 15.77
C ASP A 531 24.66 20.83 15.99
N ILE A 532 25.45 20.54 14.94
CA ILE A 532 26.92 20.55 15.03
C ILE A 532 27.45 21.97 15.30
N ILE A 533 26.90 22.99 14.63
CA ILE A 533 27.38 24.37 14.72
C ILE A 533 26.87 25.07 15.97
N PHE A 534 25.59 24.93 16.29
CA PHE A 534 24.88 25.71 17.30
C PHE A 534 24.43 24.90 18.52
N GLY A 535 24.73 23.59 18.60
CA GLY A 535 24.31 22.73 19.71
C GLY A 535 24.65 23.27 21.11
N LYS A 536 25.78 24.00 21.25
CA LYS A 536 26.13 24.69 22.51
C LYS A 536 25.15 25.78 22.93
N VAL A 537 24.60 26.53 21.98
CA VAL A 537 23.61 27.60 22.23
C VAL A 537 22.26 26.99 22.64
N ALA A 538 21.93 25.81 22.10
CA ALA A 538 20.75 25.02 22.43
C ALA A 538 20.85 24.25 23.76
N GLY A 539 21.90 24.48 24.57
CA GLY A 539 22.13 23.77 25.83
C GLY A 539 22.60 22.32 25.68
N GLN A 540 22.98 21.89 24.47
CA GLN A 540 23.55 20.56 24.19
C GLN A 540 25.09 20.60 24.24
N ASN A 541 25.72 19.44 24.46
CA ASN A 541 27.16 19.30 24.31
C ASN A 541 27.55 19.50 22.83
N LEU A 542 28.67 20.20 22.58
CA LEU A 542 29.16 20.46 21.22
C LEU A 542 29.36 19.14 20.46
N GLY A 543 28.75 19.00 19.28
CA GLY A 543 28.85 17.79 18.45
C GLY A 543 27.84 16.68 18.76
N VAL A 544 26.84 16.92 19.61
CA VAL A 544 25.72 15.98 19.82
C VAL A 544 24.56 16.34 18.88
N VAL A 545 24.04 15.35 18.17
CA VAL A 545 22.90 15.51 17.25
C VAL A 545 21.61 15.05 17.93
N SER A 546 20.58 15.89 17.91
CA SER A 546 19.25 15.55 18.40
C SER A 546 18.54 14.65 17.39
N VAL A 547 18.39 13.37 17.72
CA VAL A 547 17.64 12.40 16.90
C VAL A 547 16.16 12.79 16.73
N PRO A 548 15.40 13.17 17.79
CA PRO A 548 14.02 13.60 17.61
C PRO A 548 13.91 14.93 16.84
N GLY A 549 14.88 15.82 17.00
CA GLY A 549 15.00 17.03 16.19
C GLY A 549 15.21 16.72 14.71
N THR A 550 16.15 15.84 14.41
CA THR A 550 16.45 15.35 13.05
C THR A 550 15.22 14.68 12.41
N CYS A 551 14.52 13.83 13.18
CA CYS A 551 13.27 13.20 12.75
C CYS A 551 12.18 14.25 12.44
N SER A 552 12.03 15.25 13.32
CA SER A 552 11.07 16.34 13.13
C SER A 552 11.40 17.18 11.90
N ALA A 553 12.67 17.54 11.71
CA ALA A 553 13.14 18.26 10.52
C ALA A 553 12.87 17.48 9.23
N THR A 554 13.08 16.17 9.24
CA THR A 554 12.77 15.30 8.09
C THR A 554 11.30 15.42 7.70
N VAL A 555 10.39 15.33 8.69
CA VAL A 555 8.95 15.50 8.47
C VAL A 555 8.63 16.93 8.00
N VAL A 556 9.27 17.96 8.54
CA VAL A 556 9.13 19.34 8.02
C VAL A 556 9.52 19.42 6.55
N GLY A 557 10.62 18.79 6.14
CA GLY A 557 11.05 18.72 4.74
C GLY A 557 9.98 18.12 3.82
N LEU A 558 9.34 17.03 4.26
CA LEU A 558 8.21 16.41 3.56
C LEU A 558 7.00 17.35 3.48
N VAL A 559 6.69 18.08 4.56
CA VAL A 559 5.58 19.03 4.63
C VAL A 559 5.81 20.22 3.68
N VAL A 560 6.97 20.88 3.75
CA VAL A 560 7.20 22.14 3.02
C VAL A 560 7.25 21.96 1.50
N ILE A 561 7.65 20.79 1.01
CA ILE A 561 7.68 20.50 -0.43
C ILE A 561 6.32 20.11 -0.99
N THR A 562 5.40 19.61 -0.15
CA THR A 562 4.08 19.09 -0.55
C THR A 562 3.30 20.00 -1.52
N PRO A 563 3.14 21.32 -1.28
CA PRO A 563 2.39 22.17 -2.23
C PRO A 563 3.10 22.34 -3.58
N GLY A 564 4.43 22.21 -3.63
CA GLY A 564 5.26 22.38 -4.82
C GLY A 564 5.77 21.09 -5.44
N ALA A 565 5.43 19.91 -4.90
CA ALA A 565 6.14 18.67 -5.19
C ALA A 565 6.12 18.31 -6.69
N GLY A 566 4.98 18.46 -7.37
CA GLY A 566 4.87 18.23 -8.81
C GLY A 566 5.20 19.44 -9.71
N TYR A 567 5.64 20.57 -9.15
CA TYR A 567 5.77 21.83 -9.89
C TYR A 567 7.20 22.39 -9.91
N VAL A 568 7.97 22.21 -8.84
CA VAL A 568 9.33 22.77 -8.74
C VAL A 568 10.37 21.82 -9.31
N GLN A 569 11.53 22.34 -9.71
CA GLN A 569 12.65 21.48 -10.13
C GLN A 569 13.37 20.91 -8.90
N PRO A 570 14.05 19.74 -9.03
CA PRO A 570 14.79 19.10 -7.92
C PRO A 570 15.77 20.02 -7.16
N GLY A 571 16.44 20.95 -7.86
CA GLY A 571 17.33 21.92 -7.21
C GLY A 571 16.62 22.86 -6.25
N TYR A 572 15.38 23.27 -6.56
CA TYR A 572 14.57 24.09 -5.65
C TYR A 572 14.01 23.26 -4.50
N ALA A 573 13.70 21.97 -4.72
CA ALA A 573 13.27 21.08 -3.64
C ALA A 573 14.36 20.93 -2.55
N LEU A 574 15.64 20.91 -2.95
CA LEU A 574 16.77 20.95 -2.02
C LEU A 574 16.77 22.24 -1.19
N LEU A 575 16.65 23.41 -1.82
CA LEU A 575 16.62 24.69 -1.12
C LEU A 575 15.43 24.80 -0.17
N ILE A 576 14.24 24.38 -0.61
CA ILE A 576 13.03 24.35 0.21
C ILE A 576 13.22 23.47 1.44
N GLY A 577 13.81 22.28 1.28
CA GLY A 577 14.11 21.39 2.40
C GLY A 577 15.14 21.98 3.38
N LEU A 578 16.23 22.56 2.87
CA LEU A 578 17.23 23.26 3.71
C LEU A 578 16.58 24.41 4.50
N ILE A 579 15.77 25.25 3.86
CA ILE A 579 15.06 26.36 4.53
C ILE A 579 14.07 25.82 5.56
N GLY A 580 13.33 24.76 5.23
CA GLY A 580 12.40 24.09 6.15
C GLY A 580 13.10 23.61 7.41
N GLY A 581 14.21 22.86 7.26
CA GLY A 581 15.02 22.38 8.38
C GLY A 581 15.60 23.49 9.24
N CYS A 582 16.06 24.58 8.62
CA CYS A 582 16.54 25.76 9.33
C CYS A 582 15.42 26.47 10.12
N SER A 583 14.25 26.62 9.51
CA SER A 583 13.12 27.34 10.10
C SER A 583 12.61 26.64 11.36
N ILE A 584 12.49 25.31 11.34
CA ILE A 584 12.07 24.55 12.51
C ILE A 584 13.14 24.53 13.61
N TYR A 585 14.43 24.56 13.23
CA TYR A 585 15.52 24.69 14.18
C TYR A 585 15.44 26.00 14.97
N LEU A 586 15.28 27.12 14.24
CA LEU A 586 15.15 28.45 14.84
C LEU A 586 13.88 28.62 15.68
N PHE A 587 12.80 27.91 15.36
CA PHE A 587 11.56 27.96 16.14
C PHE A 587 11.65 27.18 17.47
N LEU A 588 12.54 26.18 17.55
CA LEU A 588 12.72 25.34 18.72
C LEU A 588 13.85 25.82 19.66
N LEU A 589 14.69 26.76 19.20
CA LEU A 589 15.60 27.56 20.03
C LEU A 589 14.82 28.65 20.78
#